data_AF-A0A820KQ34-F1
#
_entry.id   AF-A0A820KQ34-F1
#
_cell.length_a   1.000
_cell.length_b   1.000
_cell.length_c   1.000
_cell.angle_alpha   90.00
_cell.angle_beta   90.00
_cell.angle_gamma   90.00
#
_symmetry.space_group_name_H-M   'P 1'
#
loop_
_entity.id
_entity.type
_entity.pdbx_description
1 polymer ?
#
loop_
_entity_poly.entity_id
_entity_poly.type
_entity_poly.pdbx_seq_one_letter_code
_entity_poly.pdbx_strand_id
1 'polypeptide(L)'
;MTTYFALGLVGNICNCIMFTRRSYRHQPSSIYFISLSIFAIIILTWSFIPIFYGFNHIDPQTQSLVYCKIRFYGTLVSSQLFRYTVVLACVDRFFATRTNIRIRSLHSVQIAKKFVLIVCIVWIVASIHIPIFMELNNGVCGMFGVYKLFFSIYQIIFVAILPPILMSIFSALTIHSLHRQHATQVRFRQRDRYLLRM
;
A
#
# COMPACT_ATOMS: atom_id res chain seq x y z
N MET A 1 -7.13 19.54 9.80
CA MET A 1 -7.80 18.45 9.07
C MET A 1 -7.87 18.74 7.57
N THR A 2 -8.39 19.91 7.16
CA THR A 2 -8.44 20.36 5.75
C THR A 2 -7.06 20.48 5.08
N THR A 3 -6.05 20.93 5.82
CA THR A 3 -4.65 21.03 5.35
C THR A 3 -4.05 19.68 4.98
N TYR A 4 -4.27 18.63 5.78
CA TYR A 4 -3.80 17.27 5.49
C TYR A 4 -4.45 16.71 4.23
N PHE A 5 -5.74 16.96 4.03
CA PHE A 5 -6.43 16.56 2.81
C PHE A 5 -5.87 17.25 1.57
N ALA A 6 -5.70 18.58 1.62
CA ALA A 6 -5.17 19.35 0.50
C ALA A 6 -3.73 18.95 0.15
N LEU A 7 -2.84 18.90 1.14
CA LEU A 7 -1.45 18.49 0.94
C LEU A 7 -1.34 17.04 0.48
N GLY A 8 -2.15 16.14 1.06
CA GLY A 8 -2.20 14.74 0.66
C GLY A 8 -2.67 14.55 -0.78
N LEU A 9 -3.73 15.26 -1.19
CA LEU A 9 -4.26 15.17 -2.55
C LEU A 9 -3.26 15.71 -3.58
N VAL A 10 -2.72 16.91 -3.35
CA VAL A 10 -1.73 17.53 -4.23
C VAL A 10 -0.47 16.66 -4.32
N GLY A 11 0.05 16.18 -3.19
CA GLY A 11 1.24 15.34 -3.16
C GLY A 11 1.07 14.03 -3.94
N ASN A 12 -0.05 13.34 -3.76
CA ASN A 12 -0.31 12.08 -4.47
C ASN A 12 -0.58 12.29 -5.98
N ILE A 13 -1.21 13.40 -6.38
CA ILE A 13 -1.37 13.75 -7.80
C ILE A 13 -0.01 14.03 -8.44
N CYS A 14 0.84 14.83 -7.78
CA CYS A 14 2.19 15.09 -8.24
C CYS A 14 3.02 13.80 -8.39
N ASN A 15 2.91 12.86 -7.45
CA ASN A 15 3.54 11.54 -7.54
C ASN A 15 3.07 10.77 -8.77
N CYS A 16 1.75 10.70 -9.01
CA CYS A 16 1.21 10.06 -10.22
C CYS A 16 1.78 10.67 -11.51
N ILE A 17 1.83 12.00 -11.59
CA ILE A 17 2.39 12.72 -12.75
C ILE A 17 3.88 12.38 -12.93
N MET A 18 4.67 12.42 -11.86
CA MET A 18 6.11 12.15 -11.90
C MET A 18 6.40 10.71 -12.35
N PHE A 19 5.74 9.73 -11.75
CA PHE A 19 6.02 8.32 -12.01
C PHE A 19 5.48 7.83 -13.37
N THR A 20 4.53 8.56 -13.97
CA THR A 20 4.04 8.30 -15.33
C THR A 20 5.02 8.78 -16.42
N ARG A 21 6.01 9.62 -16.08
CA ARG A 21 7.01 10.12 -17.04
C ARG A 21 7.85 8.98 -17.64
N ARG A 22 8.29 9.19 -18.89
CA ARG A 22 9.05 8.20 -19.68
C ARG A 22 10.32 7.69 -19.01
N SER A 23 10.97 8.51 -18.18
CA SER A 23 12.18 8.13 -17.45
C SER A 23 11.92 7.07 -16.36
N TYR A 24 10.74 7.08 -15.73
CA TYR A 24 10.43 6.22 -14.57
C TYR A 24 9.53 5.02 -14.90
N ARG A 25 8.77 5.04 -16.01
CA ARG A 25 7.84 3.95 -16.41
C ARG A 25 8.50 2.57 -16.63
N HIS A 26 9.82 2.53 -16.84
CA HIS A 26 10.56 1.29 -17.06
C HIS A 26 11.03 0.63 -15.75
N GLN A 27 10.91 1.32 -14.61
CA GLN A 27 11.28 0.76 -13.31
C GLN A 27 10.06 0.10 -12.66
N PRO A 28 10.16 -1.16 -12.21
CA PRO A 28 9.03 -1.86 -11.56
C PRO A 28 8.56 -1.14 -10.30
N SER A 29 9.46 -0.49 -9.56
CA SER A 29 9.13 0.31 -8.39
C SER A 29 8.14 1.45 -8.66
N SER A 30 8.17 2.01 -9.88
CA SER A 30 7.26 3.08 -10.29
C SER A 30 5.80 2.62 -10.25
N ILE A 31 5.54 1.36 -10.61
CA ILE A 31 4.18 0.79 -10.58
C ILE A 31 3.62 0.79 -9.17
N TYR A 32 4.40 0.33 -8.18
CA TYR A 32 3.95 0.32 -6.78
C TYR A 32 3.71 1.74 -6.26
N PHE A 33 4.56 2.71 -6.59
CA PHE A 33 4.36 4.10 -6.14
C PHE A 33 3.16 4.78 -6.79
N ILE A 34 2.88 4.52 -8.06
CA ILE A 34 1.65 4.98 -8.72
C ILE A 34 0.44 4.36 -8.03
N SER A 35 0.44 3.04 -7.82
CA SER A 35 -0.65 2.34 -7.13
C SER A 35 -0.87 2.88 -5.72
N LEU A 36 0.19 3.11 -4.94
CA LEU A 36 0.11 3.73 -3.62
C LEU A 36 -0.54 5.12 -3.67
N SER A 37 -0.15 5.94 -4.65
CA SER A 37 -0.68 7.29 -4.81
C SER A 37 -2.17 7.27 -5.16
N ILE A 38 -2.59 6.35 -6.04
CA ILE A 38 -3.99 6.14 -6.39
C ILE A 38 -4.79 5.69 -5.17
N PHE A 39 -4.33 4.68 -4.43
CA PHE A 39 -5.02 4.21 -3.22
C PHE A 39 -5.08 5.28 -2.14
N ALA A 40 -4.03 6.09 -1.98
CA ALA A 40 -4.04 7.21 -1.05
C ALA A 40 -5.08 8.27 -1.42
N ILE A 41 -5.19 8.64 -2.71
CA ILE A 41 -6.24 9.56 -3.19
C ILE A 41 -7.62 9.00 -2.87
N ILE A 42 -7.85 7.71 -3.16
CA ILE A 42 -9.12 7.03 -2.87
C ILE A 42 -9.43 7.06 -1.36
N ILE A 43 -8.47 6.72 -0.49
CA ILE A 43 -8.68 6.77 0.97
C ILE A 43 -9.03 8.19 1.43
N LEU A 44 -8.31 9.19 0.94
CA LEU A 44 -8.53 10.59 1.31
C LEU A 44 -9.93 11.04 0.88
N THR A 45 -10.37 10.71 -0.33
CA THR A 45 -11.71 11.09 -0.80
C THR A 45 -12.81 10.40 0.01
N TRP A 46 -12.72 9.08 0.26
CA TRP A 46 -13.70 8.35 1.08
C TRP A 46 -13.77 8.81 2.54
N SER A 47 -12.66 9.31 3.08
CA SER A 47 -12.58 9.77 4.47
C SER A 47 -13.13 11.18 4.64
N PHE A 48 -12.80 12.11 3.73
CA PHE A 48 -13.07 13.53 3.91
C PHE A 48 -14.37 14.03 3.29
N ILE A 49 -14.81 13.50 2.14
CA ILE A 49 -16.04 13.95 1.48
C ILE A 49 -17.25 13.95 2.45
N PRO A 50 -17.46 12.91 3.27
CA PRO A 50 -18.62 12.85 4.15
C PRO A 50 -18.51 13.82 5.32
N ILE A 51 -17.29 14.09 5.81
CA ILE A 51 -17.06 15.08 6.86
C ILE A 51 -17.46 16.48 6.35
N PHE A 52 -17.11 16.82 5.12
CA PHE A 52 -17.52 18.08 4.51
C PHE A 52 -19.03 18.17 4.29
N TYR A 53 -19.65 17.07 3.89
CA TYR A 53 -21.10 17.01 3.69
C TYR A 53 -21.87 17.14 5.02
N GLY A 54 -21.39 16.48 6.08
CA GLY A 54 -21.96 16.51 7.44
C GLY A 54 -21.96 17.87 8.12
N PHE A 55 -21.16 18.85 7.66
CA PHE A 55 -21.22 20.21 8.18
C PHE A 55 -22.51 20.95 7.81
N ASN A 56 -23.09 20.64 6.65
CA ASN A 56 -24.25 21.35 6.10
C ASN A 56 -25.50 20.47 6.01
N HIS A 57 -25.36 19.16 6.17
CA HIS A 57 -26.43 18.18 5.97
C HIS A 57 -26.33 17.06 6.99
N ILE A 58 -27.44 16.35 7.21
CA ILE A 58 -27.45 15.13 8.03
C ILE A 58 -26.56 14.08 7.34
N ASP A 59 -25.70 13.43 8.11
CA ASP A 59 -24.75 12.45 7.59
C ASP A 59 -25.46 11.31 6.83
N PRO A 60 -25.20 11.10 5.53
CA PRO A 60 -25.90 10.09 4.73
C PRO A 60 -25.60 8.65 5.20
N GLN A 61 -24.57 8.47 6.04
CA GLN A 61 -24.26 7.18 6.68
C GLN A 61 -25.29 6.75 7.72
N THR A 62 -25.94 7.70 8.38
CA THR A 62 -26.92 7.41 9.43
C THR A 62 -28.31 7.19 8.84
N GLN A 63 -28.50 7.58 7.57
CA GLN A 63 -29.77 7.48 6.85
C GLN A 63 -29.81 6.32 5.86
N SER A 64 -28.70 6.01 5.19
CA SER A 64 -28.66 4.98 4.14
C SER A 64 -27.70 3.84 4.50
N LEU A 65 -28.28 2.66 4.74
CA LEU A 65 -27.54 1.42 4.94
C LEU A 65 -26.63 1.10 3.75
N VAL A 66 -27.10 1.33 2.52
CA VAL A 66 -26.34 1.06 1.29
C VAL A 66 -25.10 1.96 1.23
N TYR A 67 -25.27 3.26 1.49
CA TYR A 67 -24.15 4.20 1.50
C TYR A 67 -23.13 3.83 2.56
N CYS A 68 -23.58 3.46 3.76
CA CYS A 68 -22.67 3.07 4.81
C CYS A 68 -21.85 1.81 4.44
N LYS A 69 -22.52 0.76 3.93
CA LYS A 69 -21.88 -0.48 3.48
C LYS A 69 -20.78 -0.20 2.46
N ILE A 70 -21.09 0.57 1.43
CA ILE A 70 -20.14 0.90 0.35
C ILE A 70 -18.97 1.72 0.88
N ARG A 71 -19.23 2.74 1.70
CA ARG A 71 -18.18 3.60 2.23
C ARG A 71 -17.21 2.84 3.13
N PHE A 72 -17.71 2.03 4.05
CA PHE A 72 -16.87 1.31 4.99
C PHE A 72 -16.07 0.22 4.28
N TYR A 73 -16.71 -0.53 3.37
CA TYR A 73 -16.04 -1.49 2.51
C TYR A 73 -14.94 -0.82 1.67
N GLY A 74 -15.26 0.27 0.96
CA GLY A 74 -14.32 1.00 0.11
C GLY A 74 -13.12 1.56 0.88
N THR A 75 -13.36 2.10 2.07
CA THR A 75 -12.30 2.63 2.95
C THR A 75 -11.38 1.51 3.44
N LEU A 76 -11.96 0.39 3.88
CA LEU A 76 -11.15 -0.71 4.42
C LEU A 76 -10.35 -1.38 3.31
N VAL A 77 -10.98 -1.74 2.19
CA VAL A 77 -10.29 -2.35 1.04
C VAL A 77 -9.16 -1.44 0.60
N SER A 78 -9.42 -0.14 0.40
CA SER A 78 -8.39 0.79 -0.05
C SER A 78 -7.24 0.92 0.95
N SER A 79 -7.51 0.92 2.26
CA SER A 79 -6.46 0.93 3.29
C SER A 79 -5.59 -0.32 3.24
N GLN A 80 -6.18 -1.50 3.01
CA GLN A 80 -5.44 -2.75 2.88
C GLN A 80 -4.61 -2.76 1.59
N LEU A 81 -5.19 -2.36 0.47
CA LEU A 81 -4.46 -2.23 -0.80
C LEU A 81 -3.25 -1.31 -0.67
N PHE A 82 -3.42 -0.16 0.00
CA PHE A 82 -2.31 0.74 0.30
C PHE A 82 -1.20 0.03 1.09
N ARG A 83 -1.50 -0.55 2.26
CA ARG A 83 -0.50 -1.20 3.13
C ARG A 83 0.24 -2.34 2.44
N TYR A 84 -0.50 -3.24 1.78
CA TYR A 84 0.11 -4.40 1.13
C TYR A 84 0.86 -4.01 -0.15
N THR A 85 0.48 -2.92 -0.82
CA THR A 85 1.31 -2.37 -1.91
C THR A 85 2.64 -1.83 -1.38
N VAL A 86 2.68 -1.24 -0.18
CA VAL A 86 3.95 -0.87 0.47
C VAL A 86 4.80 -2.11 0.76
N VAL A 87 4.19 -3.18 1.28
CA VAL A 87 4.89 -4.46 1.50
C VAL A 87 5.47 -4.99 0.19
N LEU A 88 4.69 -4.99 -0.91
CA LEU A 88 5.18 -5.39 -2.23
C LEU A 88 6.35 -4.52 -2.71
N ALA A 89 6.32 -3.21 -2.43
CA ALA A 89 7.43 -2.32 -2.75
C ALA A 89 8.71 -2.68 -1.98
N CYS A 90 8.60 -3.03 -0.68
CA CYS A 90 9.73 -3.53 0.11
C CYS A 90 10.27 -4.85 -0.45
N VAL A 91 9.38 -5.77 -0.85
CA VAL A 91 9.75 -7.05 -1.48
C VAL A 91 10.47 -6.84 -2.81
N ASP A 92 9.97 -5.91 -3.64
CA ASP A 92 10.60 -5.57 -4.92
C ASP A 92 12.01 -5.00 -4.74
N ARG A 93 12.21 -4.14 -3.73
CA ARG A 93 13.53 -3.63 -3.36
C ARG A 93 14.45 -4.75 -2.90
N PHE A 94 13.94 -5.69 -2.13
CA PHE A 94 14.69 -6.88 -1.78
C PHE A 94 15.12 -7.68 -3.01
N PHE A 95 14.23 -7.92 -3.99
CA PHE A 95 14.58 -8.62 -5.24
C PHE A 95 15.64 -7.88 -6.06
N ALA A 96 15.55 -6.55 -6.14
CA ALA A 96 16.52 -5.72 -6.85
C ALA A 96 17.95 -5.85 -6.29
N THR A 97 18.08 -6.06 -4.97
CA THR A 97 19.39 -6.14 -4.29
C THR A 97 20.01 -7.53 -4.28
N ARG A 98 19.33 -8.55 -4.81
CA ARG A 98 19.87 -9.92 -4.87
C ARG A 98 20.73 -10.12 -6.13
N THR A 99 21.85 -10.83 -5.95
CA THR A 99 22.76 -11.21 -7.06
C THR A 99 22.29 -12.43 -7.83
N ASN A 100 21.42 -13.26 -7.23
CA ASN A 100 20.87 -14.44 -7.90
C ASN A 100 19.94 -14.02 -9.05
N ILE A 101 20.28 -14.44 -10.26
CA ILE A 101 19.57 -14.10 -11.51
C ILE A 101 18.08 -14.48 -11.43
N ARG A 102 17.74 -15.62 -10.82
CA ARG A 102 16.34 -16.09 -10.69
C ARG A 102 15.50 -15.18 -9.80
N ILE A 103 16.09 -14.66 -8.73
CA ILE A 103 15.41 -13.74 -7.81
C ILE A 103 15.34 -12.36 -8.44
N ARG A 104 16.43 -11.91 -9.07
CA ARG A 104 16.49 -10.62 -9.76
C ARG A 104 15.55 -10.56 -10.96
N SER A 105 15.28 -11.67 -11.65
CA SER A 105 14.29 -11.70 -12.74
C SER A 105 12.86 -11.42 -12.28
N LEU A 106 12.56 -11.56 -10.98
CA LEU A 106 11.28 -11.16 -10.40
C LEU A 106 11.12 -9.63 -10.33
N HIS A 107 12.22 -8.87 -10.35
CA HIS A 107 12.23 -7.41 -10.42
C HIS A 107 11.97 -6.92 -11.85
N SER A 108 10.73 -7.10 -12.30
CA SER A 108 10.28 -6.71 -13.65
C SER A 108 8.95 -5.98 -13.60
N VAL A 109 8.76 -4.99 -14.48
CA VAL A 109 7.53 -4.18 -14.55
C VAL A 109 6.29 -5.06 -14.79
N GLN A 110 6.42 -6.11 -15.59
CA GLN A 110 5.31 -7.03 -15.87
C GLN A 110 4.90 -7.81 -14.63
N ILE A 111 5.88 -8.25 -13.83
CA ILE A 111 5.65 -8.99 -12.59
C ILE A 111 5.07 -8.06 -11.52
N ALA A 112 5.57 -6.82 -11.42
CA ALA A 112 5.03 -5.82 -10.51
C ALA A 112 3.53 -5.55 -10.77
N LYS A 113 3.14 -5.39 -12.03
CA LYS A 113 1.72 -5.26 -12.40
C LYS A 113 0.89 -6.48 -12.00
N LYS A 114 1.40 -7.69 -12.20
CA LYS A 114 0.74 -8.93 -11.77
C LYS A 114 0.57 -8.99 -10.25
N PHE A 115 1.61 -8.64 -9.47
CA PHE A 115 1.51 -8.64 -8.01
C PHE A 115 0.51 -7.62 -7.48
N VAL A 116 0.51 -6.39 -8.01
CA VAL A 116 -0.50 -5.39 -7.64
C VAL A 116 -1.91 -5.91 -7.97
N LEU A 117 -2.11 -6.47 -9.16
CA LEU A 117 -3.41 -7.02 -9.57
C LEU A 117 -3.87 -8.16 -8.65
N ILE A 118 -2.98 -9.08 -8.29
CA ILE A 118 -3.28 -10.19 -7.36
C ILE A 118 -3.67 -9.64 -5.99
N VAL A 119 -2.91 -8.69 -5.45
CA VAL A 119 -3.23 -8.05 -4.16
C VAL A 119 -4.57 -7.33 -4.21
N CYS A 120 -4.88 -6.64 -5.32
CA CYS A 120 -6.20 -6.06 -5.56
C CYS A 120 -7.32 -7.10 -5.43
N ILE A 121 -7.22 -8.19 -6.18
CA ILE A 121 -8.24 -9.25 -6.20
C ILE A 121 -8.38 -9.88 -4.80
N VAL A 122 -7.27 -10.24 -4.16
CA VAL A 122 -7.26 -10.89 -2.84
C VAL A 122 -7.97 -10.04 -1.80
N TRP A 123 -7.68 -8.74 -1.70
CA TRP A 123 -8.31 -7.89 -0.67
C TRP A 123 -9.74 -7.48 -0.99
N ILE A 124 -10.09 -7.34 -2.27
CA ILE A 124 -11.49 -7.15 -2.69
C ILE A 124 -12.31 -8.36 -2.23
N VAL A 125 -11.86 -9.58 -2.57
CA VAL A 125 -12.58 -10.82 -2.21
C VAL A 125 -12.59 -11.05 -0.71
N ALA A 126 -11.44 -10.92 -0.04
CA ALA A 126 -11.34 -11.12 1.41
C ALA A 126 -12.25 -10.18 2.20
N SER A 127 -12.53 -8.98 1.67
CA SER A 127 -13.35 -7.97 2.35
C SER A 127 -14.85 -8.09 2.08
N ILE A 128 -15.31 -9.04 1.25
CA ILE A 128 -16.74 -9.21 0.90
C ILE A 128 -17.63 -9.48 2.12
N HIS A 129 -17.09 -10.11 3.16
CA HIS A 129 -17.82 -10.35 4.41
C HIS A 129 -18.34 -9.05 5.07
N ILE A 130 -17.69 -7.90 4.84
CA ILE A 130 -18.01 -6.63 5.48
C ILE A 130 -19.39 -6.08 5.10
N PRO A 131 -19.72 -5.86 3.81
CA PRO A 131 -21.05 -5.37 3.44
C PRO A 131 -22.18 -6.34 3.81
N ILE A 132 -21.88 -7.62 4.05
CA ILE A 132 -22.87 -8.62 4.48
C ILE A 132 -23.25 -8.38 5.95
N PHE A 133 -22.26 -8.28 6.85
CA PHE A 133 -22.47 -8.19 8.30
C PHE A 133 -22.57 -6.76 8.86
N MET A 134 -22.52 -5.75 8.00
CA MET A 134 -22.70 -4.36 8.41
C MET A 134 -24.17 -4.00 8.52
N GLU A 135 -24.53 -3.37 9.63
CA GLU A 135 -25.92 -3.01 9.98
C GLU A 135 -26.01 -1.55 10.42
N LEU A 136 -27.21 -1.00 10.31
CA LEU A 136 -27.55 0.34 10.78
C LEU A 136 -28.50 0.17 11.97
N ASN A 137 -28.01 0.45 13.17
CA ASN A 137 -28.79 0.32 14.41
C ASN A 137 -28.79 1.66 15.15
N ASN A 138 -29.96 2.20 15.45
CA ASN A 138 -30.15 3.50 16.14
C ASN A 138 -29.34 4.66 15.53
N GLY A 139 -29.28 4.74 14.20
CA GLY A 139 -28.53 5.78 13.48
C GLY A 139 -27.01 5.59 13.52
N VAL A 140 -26.51 4.54 14.16
CA VAL A 140 -25.08 4.17 14.15
C VAL A 140 -24.86 3.06 13.14
N CYS A 141 -24.02 3.33 12.16
CA CYS A 141 -23.61 2.30 11.23
C CYS A 141 -22.37 1.57 11.72
N GLY A 142 -22.46 0.25 11.86
CA GLY A 142 -21.36 -0.54 12.40
C GLY A 142 -21.62 -2.04 12.36
N MET A 143 -20.76 -2.74 13.08
CA MET A 143 -20.88 -4.18 13.33
C MET A 143 -21.26 -4.37 14.78
N PHE A 144 -22.21 -5.27 15.03
CA PHE A 144 -22.75 -5.54 16.37
C PHE A 144 -22.51 -6.99 16.78
N GLY A 145 -22.63 -7.25 18.09
CA GLY A 145 -22.48 -8.58 18.68
C GLY A 145 -21.08 -9.18 18.55
N VAL A 146 -21.04 -10.52 18.44
CA VAL A 146 -19.80 -11.33 18.42
C VAL A 146 -18.92 -11.02 17.20
N TYR A 147 -19.53 -10.63 16.08
CA TYR A 147 -18.81 -10.33 14.85
C TYR A 147 -17.89 -9.10 15.00
N LYS A 148 -18.24 -8.12 15.84
CA LYS A 148 -17.36 -7.00 16.17
C LYS A 148 -16.03 -7.46 16.76
N LEU A 149 -16.07 -8.45 17.67
CA LEU A 149 -14.85 -9.04 18.27
C LEU A 149 -14.00 -9.73 17.20
N PHE A 150 -14.62 -10.54 16.35
CA PHE A 150 -13.93 -11.23 15.25
C PHE A 150 -13.26 -10.23 14.30
N PHE A 151 -13.99 -9.18 13.90
CA PHE A 151 -13.44 -8.12 13.05
C PHE A 151 -12.29 -7.37 13.72
N SER A 152 -12.38 -7.06 15.01
CA SER A 152 -11.27 -6.44 15.76
C SER A 152 -10.02 -7.31 15.78
N ILE A 153 -10.15 -8.62 15.99
CA ILE A 153 -9.02 -9.55 15.93
C ILE A 153 -8.42 -9.59 14.53
N TYR A 154 -9.27 -9.67 13.49
CA TYR A 154 -8.86 -9.61 12.10
C TYR A 154 -8.08 -8.33 11.79
N GLN A 155 -8.54 -7.17 12.27
CA GLN A 155 -7.82 -5.90 12.11
C GLN A 155 -6.45 -5.97 12.78
N ILE A 156 -6.37 -6.40 14.03
CA ILE A 156 -5.08 -6.46 14.75
C ILE A 156 -4.08 -7.31 13.97
N ILE A 157 -4.48 -8.48 13.49
CA ILE A 157 -3.58 -9.39 12.77
C ILE A 157 -3.21 -8.84 11.38
N PHE A 158 -4.20 -8.59 10.53
CA PHE A 158 -3.96 -8.32 9.10
C PHE A 158 -3.66 -6.85 8.78
N VAL A 159 -3.96 -5.95 9.71
CA VAL A 159 -3.87 -4.49 9.49
C VAL A 159 -2.76 -3.90 10.36
N ALA A 160 -2.66 -4.32 11.62
CA ALA A 160 -1.67 -3.76 12.57
C ALA A 160 -0.36 -4.57 12.64
N ILE A 161 -0.40 -5.90 12.65
CA ILE A 161 0.78 -6.73 12.91
C ILE A 161 1.46 -7.19 11.62
N LEU A 162 0.71 -7.81 10.71
CA LEU A 162 1.28 -8.49 9.57
C LEU A 162 2.02 -7.54 8.59
N PRO A 163 1.45 -6.39 8.16
CA PRO A 163 2.14 -5.52 7.21
C PRO A 163 3.45 -4.94 7.78
N PRO A 164 3.50 -4.39 9.01
CA PRO A 164 4.75 -3.88 9.58
C PRO A 164 5.82 -4.95 9.78
N ILE A 165 5.45 -6.17 10.23
CA ILE A 165 6.42 -7.26 10.37
C ILE A 165 7.05 -7.60 9.02
N LEU A 166 6.22 -7.77 7.98
CA LEU A 166 6.72 -8.04 6.63
C LEU A 166 7.60 -6.90 6.12
N MET A 167 7.17 -5.64 6.27
CA MET A 167 7.96 -4.48 5.88
C MET A 167 9.32 -4.44 6.60
N SER A 168 9.35 -4.67 7.91
CA SER A 168 10.58 -4.68 8.70
C SER A 168 11.53 -5.78 8.26
N ILE A 169 11.02 -7.01 8.06
CA ILE A 169 11.82 -8.14 7.59
C ILE A 169 12.44 -7.83 6.22
N PHE A 170 11.62 -7.45 5.23
CA PHE A 170 12.13 -7.20 3.88
C PHE A 170 13.05 -5.98 3.81
N SER A 171 12.79 -4.94 4.61
CA SER A 171 13.65 -3.77 4.69
C SER A 171 15.01 -4.11 5.33
N ALA A 172 15.03 -4.86 6.43
CA ALA A 172 16.26 -5.34 7.06
C ALA A 172 17.08 -6.23 6.11
N LEU A 173 16.42 -7.14 5.40
CA LEU A 173 17.06 -7.99 4.39
C LEU A 173 17.65 -7.17 3.22
N THR A 174 16.95 -6.12 2.79
CA THR A 174 17.42 -5.20 1.74
C THR A 174 18.67 -4.46 2.20
N ILE A 175 18.66 -3.89 3.42
CA ILE A 175 19.81 -3.18 4.00
C ILE A 175 21.01 -4.13 4.11
N HIS A 176 20.81 -5.33 4.65
CA HIS A 176 21.88 -6.32 4.78
C HIS A 176 22.47 -6.72 3.41
N SER A 177 21.62 -6.91 2.39
CA SER A 177 22.09 -7.23 1.03
C SER A 177 22.89 -6.07 0.42
N LEU A 178 22.44 -4.83 0.61
CA LEU A 178 23.14 -3.63 0.14
C LEU A 178 24.51 -3.46 0.79
N HIS A 179 24.61 -3.63 2.11
CA HIS A 179 25.90 -3.57 2.80
C HIS A 179 26.89 -4.60 2.27
N ARG A 180 26.43 -5.84 2.04
CA ARG A 180 27.27 -6.90 1.47
C ARG A 180 27.73 -6.56 0.05
N GLN A 181 26.84 -6.03 -0.79
CA GLN A 181 27.21 -5.61 -2.15
C GLN A 181 28.19 -4.45 -2.15
N HIS A 182 27.97 -3.44 -1.31
CA HIS A 182 28.86 -2.28 -1.21
C HIS A 182 30.27 -2.69 -0.76
N ALA A 183 30.39 -3.51 0.28
CA ALA A 183 31.67 -4.03 0.74
C ALA A 183 32.42 -4.80 -0.36
N THR A 184 31.68 -5.57 -1.18
CA THR A 184 32.25 -6.31 -2.30
C THR A 184 32.71 -5.39 -3.42
N GLN A 185 31.91 -4.39 -3.80
CA GLN A 185 32.25 -3.41 -4.83
C GLN A 185 33.46 -2.54 -4.45
N VAL A 186 33.55 -2.12 -3.19
CA VAL A 186 34.70 -1.35 -2.70
C VAL A 186 35.99 -2.15 -2.81
N ARG A 187 35.96 -3.45 -2.47
CA ARG A 187 37.13 -4.35 -2.63
C ARG A 187 37.55 -4.50 -4.09
N PHE A 188 36.60 -4.68 -5.02
CA PHE A 188 36.90 -4.74 -6.45
C PHE A 188 37.51 -3.43 -6.97
N ARG A 189 36.91 -2.28 -6.64
CA ARG A 189 37.47 -0.97 -7.04
C ARG A 189 38.85 -0.69 -6.44
N GLN A 190 39.14 -1.18 -5.25
CA GLN A 190 40.48 -1.09 -4.66
C GLN A 190 41.47 -1.94 -5.46
N ARG A 191 41.13 -3.20 -5.76
CA ARG A 191 41.96 -4.09 -6.57
C ARG A 191 42.24 -3.51 -7.98
N ASP A 192 41.24 -2.95 -8.65
CA ASP A 192 41.43 -2.33 -9.96
C ASP A 192 42.38 -1.11 -9.90
N ARG A 193 42.28 -0.31 -8.83
CA ARG A 193 43.21 0.80 -8.59
C ARG A 193 44.65 0.36 -8.34
N TYR A 194 44.85 -0.80 -7.72
CA TYR A 194 46.20 -1.37 -7.57
C TYR A 194 46.77 -1.85 -8.91
N LEU A 195 45.95 -2.48 -9.76
CA LEU A 195 46.37 -2.95 -11.08
C LEU A 195 46.75 -1.80 -12.03
N LEU A 196 46.09 -0.64 -11.92
CA LEU A 196 46.40 0.55 -12.73
C LEU A 196 47.69 1.29 -12.29
N ARG A 197 48.31 0.89 -11.17
CA ARG A 197 49.54 1.52 -10.63
C ARG A 197 50.81 0.70 -10.89
N MET A 198 50.68 -0.49 -11.47
CA MET A 198 51.80 -1.31 -11.97
C MET A 198 51.99 -1.07 -13.46
#